data_AF-A0A9E3S0J9-F1
#
_entry.id   AF-A0A9E3S0J9-F1
#
_cell.length_a   1.000
_cell.length_b   1.000
_cell.length_c   1.000
_cell.angle_alpha   90.00
_cell.angle_beta   90.00
_cell.angle_gamma   90.00
#
_symmetry.space_group_name_H-M   'P 1'
#
loop_
_entity.id
_entity.type
_entity.pdbx_description
1 polymer ?
#
loop_
_entity_poly.entity_id
_entity_poly.type
_entity_poly.pdbx_seq_one_letter_code
_entity_poly.pdbx_strand_id
1 'polypeptide(L)'
;MPLILFATLLVGVSGAGLLSVRSQDPPPAKSEADDDLFAELSGEGLHEGKIPARTTKVVVLHAPNLDSIEDAPENDLKGDDRHIAEGLGLMLEQRIQYLPQLRSENVVDRVRRFYGRLRHPDVPRAGDSEFVGRKQARLDEGLKTFGADLLFVVSFVPGQETRGLVYRYSAEKGAHSPTAWTFGKPGSPEPESVASRLEEVASALCEGVGEQIEHAPVPRLVASDKALLAFARMTLAYKSGNAAGAWIEYEELRRHDPRCGRAAHYAMEVFLALAQEQSGAEAAKYPLLAVKAGREALKHVPNDTHIRGRMCWIAAMHCNRFEFARKGMLQALKVQPANANEIERYLTVYETDSLARQLEWIHEYAAPKIKYGWVELLLGHKYFNSGDYARGVEWYAKGVTVNPRDFELQVGAGLCGFYYARTLAKENRQDEAREAFADAIDALRIAIRIDPQEVAYVYDYYVRSATHEFAWLPTNPQDLEELFLVQTVMTGLESSSRTWQWDRLVADILPTQKRLLRDTVKQAVPDDELYILKLLARLRLAGMDRDTDDVIHTLWLIKQSGFRPSLYNDYMNSFGEVVHKYEPEPPGDD
;
A
#
# COMPACT_ATOMS: atom_id res chain seq x y z
N MET A 1 19.82 18.50 -2.75
CA MET A 1 18.35 18.36 -2.65
C MET A 1 17.91 16.93 -2.95
N PRO A 2 17.80 16.03 -1.94
CA PRO A 2 17.07 14.76 -2.08
C PRO A 2 16.01 14.48 -0.98
N LEU A 3 15.79 15.42 -0.03
CA LEU A 3 15.01 15.17 1.20
C LEU A 3 13.49 15.02 1.02
N ILE A 4 12.94 15.32 -0.17
CA ILE A 4 11.48 15.53 -0.31
C ILE A 4 10.74 14.32 -0.91
N LEU A 5 11.45 13.31 -1.44
CA LEU A 5 10.79 12.13 -1.99
C LEU A 5 10.20 11.20 -0.92
N PHE A 6 10.73 11.20 0.30
CA PHE A 6 10.41 10.18 1.30
C PHE A 6 9.10 10.44 2.06
N ALA A 7 8.74 11.72 2.29
CA ALA A 7 7.48 12.09 2.96
C ALA A 7 6.22 11.75 2.13
N THR A 8 6.37 11.63 0.81
CA THR A 8 5.27 11.32 -0.13
C THR A 8 4.96 9.84 -0.22
N LEU A 9 5.87 8.95 0.23
CA LEU A 9 5.79 7.51 -0.04
C LEU A 9 5.19 6.67 1.10
N LEU A 10 5.16 7.17 2.34
CA LEU A 10 4.46 6.49 3.46
C LEU A 10 2.97 6.86 3.54
N VAL A 11 2.58 8.01 2.98
CA VAL A 11 1.17 8.38 2.83
C VAL A 11 0.64 7.72 1.56
N GLY A 12 0.12 6.51 1.68
CA GLY A 12 -0.66 5.87 0.62
C GLY A 12 -1.93 6.65 0.31
N VAL A 13 -1.84 7.74 -0.46
CA VAL A 13 -2.91 8.40 -1.21
C VAL A 13 -2.29 9.14 -2.40
N SER A 14 -2.84 8.86 -3.58
CA SER A 14 -2.77 9.64 -4.82
C SER A 14 -2.60 11.15 -4.62
N GLY A 15 -1.57 11.74 -5.24
CA GLY A 15 -1.47 13.19 -5.37
C GLY A 15 -0.02 13.68 -5.45
N ALA A 16 0.50 13.80 -6.67
CA ALA A 16 1.69 14.59 -6.94
C ALA A 16 1.42 16.05 -6.51
N GLY A 17 1.92 16.43 -5.34
CA GLY A 17 1.78 17.80 -4.83
C GLY A 17 2.56 18.11 -3.55
N LEU A 18 3.48 17.25 -3.12
CA LEU A 18 4.17 17.36 -1.82
C LEU A 18 5.50 18.15 -1.87
N LEU A 19 5.67 19.01 -2.86
CA LEU A 19 6.87 19.83 -3.02
C LEU A 19 6.52 21.33 -2.99
N SER A 20 6.85 21.98 -1.87
CA SER A 20 6.83 23.44 -1.66
C SER A 20 5.48 24.09 -1.28
N VAL A 21 4.80 23.60 -0.23
CA VAL A 21 3.82 24.41 0.51
C VAL A 21 4.48 25.03 1.76
N ARG A 22 5.59 25.73 1.54
CA ARG A 22 5.75 27.05 2.16
C ARG A 22 5.57 28.04 1.01
N SER A 23 4.34 28.15 0.49
CA SER A 23 4.01 29.34 -0.27
C SER A 23 4.31 30.52 0.65
N GLN A 24 5.19 31.41 0.22
CA GLN A 24 5.47 32.67 0.90
C GLN A 24 4.24 33.60 0.90
N ASP A 25 3.13 33.17 0.29
CA ASP A 25 1.87 33.86 0.36
C ASP A 25 1.29 33.74 1.78
N PRO A 26 0.99 34.88 2.43
CA PRO A 26 0.31 34.87 3.71
C PRO A 26 -1.01 34.10 3.56
N PRO A 27 -1.43 33.35 4.60
CA PRO A 27 -2.74 32.71 4.58
C PRO A 27 -3.82 33.77 4.26
N PRO A 28 -4.89 33.40 3.55
CA PRO A 28 -6.00 34.30 3.30
C PRO A 28 -6.43 34.96 4.61
N ALA A 29 -6.79 36.25 4.53
CA ALA A 29 -7.15 37.05 5.71
C ALA A 29 -8.17 36.30 6.56
N LYS A 30 -7.87 36.12 7.86
CA LYS A 30 -8.74 35.44 8.81
C LYS A 30 -10.12 36.09 8.80
N SER A 31 -11.14 35.32 8.43
CA SER A 31 -12.53 35.71 8.65
C SER A 31 -13.00 35.20 10.02
N GLU A 32 -13.98 35.87 10.62
CA GLU A 32 -14.62 35.41 11.87
C GLU A 32 -15.21 33.99 11.73
N ALA A 33 -15.68 33.64 10.52
CA ALA A 33 -16.15 32.29 10.19
C ALA A 33 -15.03 31.23 10.22
N ASP A 34 -13.76 31.61 10.00
CA ASP A 34 -12.63 30.69 10.14
C ASP A 34 -12.32 30.40 11.61
N ASP A 35 -12.51 31.38 12.49
CA ASP A 35 -12.24 31.22 13.93
C ASP A 35 -13.24 30.23 14.57
N ASP A 36 -14.51 30.25 14.15
CA ASP A 36 -15.52 29.26 14.57
C ASP A 36 -15.23 27.86 14.00
N LEU A 37 -14.79 27.77 12.74
CA LEU A 37 -14.49 26.50 12.09
C LEU A 37 -13.30 25.78 12.75
N PHE A 38 -12.32 26.53 13.25
CA PHE A 38 -11.13 25.99 13.92
C PHE A 38 -11.17 26.15 15.44
N ALA A 39 -12.33 26.48 16.00
CA ALA A 39 -12.57 26.38 17.44
C ALA A 39 -12.30 24.95 17.94
N GLU A 40 -11.85 24.85 19.18
CA GLU A 40 -11.46 23.58 19.80
C GLU A 40 -12.55 22.52 19.64
N LEU A 41 -12.16 21.32 19.22
CA LEU A 41 -13.10 20.22 19.06
C LEU A 41 -13.61 19.78 20.44
N SER A 42 -14.93 19.67 20.58
CA SER A 42 -15.53 19.14 21.80
C SER A 42 -15.00 17.74 22.10
N GLY A 43 -14.70 17.49 23.38
CA GLY A 43 -14.40 16.16 23.90
C GLY A 43 -15.65 15.38 24.30
N GLU A 44 -16.84 15.98 24.17
CA GLU A 44 -18.11 15.33 24.48
C GLU A 44 -18.35 14.12 23.58
N GLY A 45 -18.74 13.00 24.17
CA GLY A 45 -18.95 11.74 23.46
C GLY A 45 -17.66 11.03 23.03
N LEU A 46 -16.47 11.51 23.42
CA LEU A 46 -15.22 10.75 23.26
C LEU A 46 -15.14 9.67 24.34
N HIS A 47 -14.93 8.43 23.88
CA HIS A 47 -14.68 7.29 24.74
C HIS A 47 -13.23 6.85 24.57
N GLU A 48 -12.48 6.83 25.67
CA GLU A 48 -11.10 6.37 25.66
C GLU A 48 -11.04 4.88 25.30
N GLY A 49 -10.26 4.55 24.28
CA GLY A 49 -10.04 3.17 23.89
C GLY A 49 -8.91 2.55 24.67
N LYS A 50 -8.98 1.24 24.87
CA LYS A 50 -7.87 0.46 25.41
C LYS A 50 -6.80 0.24 24.33
N ILE A 51 -5.54 0.13 24.77
CA ILE A 51 -4.39 -0.11 23.88
C ILE A 51 -4.44 -1.56 23.38
N PRO A 52 -4.50 -1.83 22.07
CA PRO A 52 -4.44 -3.19 21.55
C PRO A 52 -3.12 -3.87 21.93
N ALA A 53 -3.16 -5.14 22.28
CA ALA A 53 -1.95 -5.87 22.68
C ALA A 53 -0.99 -6.14 21.51
N ARG A 54 -1.52 -6.14 20.28
CA ARG A 54 -0.81 -6.38 19.02
C ARG A 54 -1.53 -5.65 17.89
N THR A 55 -0.76 -5.03 16.98
CA THR A 55 -1.23 -4.67 15.64
C THR A 55 -1.12 -5.89 14.73
N THR A 56 -2.24 -6.27 14.13
CA THR A 56 -2.46 -7.35 13.18
C THR A 56 -2.42 -6.77 11.77
N LYS A 57 -1.51 -7.27 10.93
CA LYS A 57 -1.43 -6.88 9.53
C LYS A 57 -2.47 -7.64 8.71
N VAL A 58 -3.30 -6.90 7.97
CA VAL A 58 -4.41 -7.45 7.19
C VAL A 58 -4.19 -7.19 5.70
N VAL A 59 -4.35 -8.23 4.90
CA VAL A 59 -4.40 -8.14 3.44
C VAL A 59 -5.82 -8.49 2.99
N VAL A 60 -6.43 -7.59 2.22
CA VAL A 60 -7.75 -7.79 1.62
C VAL A 60 -7.59 -7.99 0.12
N LEU A 61 -8.28 -9.00 -0.40
CA LEU A 61 -8.21 -9.45 -1.76
C LEU A 61 -9.63 -9.46 -2.33
N HIS A 62 -9.89 -8.61 -3.32
CA HIS A 62 -11.09 -8.64 -4.18
C HIS A 62 -10.86 -9.47 -5.46
N ALA A 63 -11.29 -10.74 -5.45
CA ALA A 63 -11.14 -11.67 -6.57
C ALA A 63 -12.45 -11.71 -7.38
N PRO A 64 -12.55 -11.07 -8.56
CA PRO A 64 -13.69 -11.32 -9.43
C PRO A 64 -13.60 -12.78 -9.90
N ASN A 65 -14.65 -13.55 -9.62
CA ASN A 65 -14.86 -14.93 -10.04
C ASN A 65 -13.74 -15.94 -9.67
N LEU A 66 -13.91 -16.69 -8.57
CA LEU A 66 -13.00 -17.79 -8.20
C LEU A 66 -12.90 -18.92 -9.25
N ASP A 67 -13.78 -18.98 -10.26
CA ASP A 67 -13.67 -19.97 -11.34
C ASP A 67 -12.68 -19.56 -12.45
N SER A 68 -12.37 -18.26 -12.60
CA SER A 68 -11.32 -17.75 -13.48
C SER A 68 -11.01 -16.29 -13.17
N ILE A 69 -9.80 -16.04 -12.64
CA ILE A 69 -9.21 -14.70 -12.42
C ILE A 69 -8.60 -14.13 -13.72
N GLU A 70 -8.59 -14.90 -14.82
CA GLU A 70 -7.68 -14.66 -15.93
C GLU A 70 -7.97 -13.38 -16.74
N ASP A 71 -9.23 -12.92 -16.79
CA ASP A 71 -9.63 -11.84 -17.68
C ASP A 71 -10.85 -11.02 -17.19
N ALA A 72 -11.11 -10.83 -15.90
CA ALA A 72 -12.15 -9.89 -15.49
C ALA A 72 -11.58 -8.44 -15.56
N PRO A 73 -11.87 -7.62 -16.60
CA PRO A 73 -11.71 -6.18 -16.45
C PRO A 73 -12.53 -5.74 -15.24
N GLU A 74 -12.18 -4.60 -14.62
CA GLU A 74 -13.03 -3.91 -13.62
C GLU A 74 -14.48 -3.65 -14.11
N ASN A 75 -14.82 -4.04 -15.35
CA ASN A 75 -16.06 -3.78 -16.07
C ASN A 75 -16.93 -5.01 -16.41
N ASP A 76 -16.55 -6.23 -16.01
CA ASP A 76 -17.39 -7.42 -16.29
C ASP A 76 -18.58 -7.55 -15.34
N LEU A 77 -18.47 -6.96 -14.14
CA LEU A 77 -19.62 -6.75 -13.27
C LEU A 77 -20.44 -5.57 -13.81
N LYS A 78 -21.71 -5.82 -14.15
CA LYS A 78 -22.65 -4.79 -14.60
C LYS A 78 -23.83 -4.68 -13.64
N GLY A 79 -24.38 -3.48 -13.53
CA GLY A 79 -25.56 -3.24 -12.69
C GLY A 79 -25.30 -3.48 -11.21
N ASP A 80 -26.24 -4.15 -10.54
CA ASP A 80 -26.27 -4.29 -9.08
C ASP A 80 -25.12 -5.16 -8.54
N ASP A 81 -24.66 -6.17 -9.29
CA ASP A 81 -23.55 -7.05 -8.91
C ASP A 81 -22.26 -6.27 -8.64
N ARG A 82 -21.98 -5.26 -9.49
CA ARG A 82 -20.81 -4.38 -9.33
C ARG A 82 -20.92 -3.54 -8.05
N HIS A 83 -22.12 -3.03 -7.78
CA HIS A 83 -22.35 -2.16 -6.63
C HIS A 83 -22.31 -2.94 -5.31
N ILE A 84 -22.78 -4.18 -5.29
CA ILE A 84 -22.66 -5.07 -4.12
C ILE A 84 -21.19 -5.42 -3.87
N ALA A 85 -20.44 -5.76 -4.93
CA ALA A 85 -19.03 -6.09 -4.82
C ALA A 85 -18.19 -4.94 -4.29
N GLU A 86 -18.37 -3.75 -4.88
CA GLU A 86 -17.75 -2.52 -4.41
C GLU A 86 -18.20 -2.20 -2.98
N GLY A 87 -19.50 -2.37 -2.68
CA GLY A 87 -20.08 -2.18 -1.37
C GLY A 87 -19.41 -3.02 -0.29
N LEU A 88 -19.27 -4.33 -0.49
CA LEU A 88 -18.59 -5.22 0.46
C LEU A 88 -17.12 -4.86 0.63
N GLY A 89 -16.41 -4.60 -0.48
CA GLY A 89 -15.00 -4.26 -0.40
C GLY A 89 -14.75 -2.98 0.38
N LEU A 90 -15.59 -1.96 0.14
CA LEU A 90 -15.53 -0.73 0.89
C LEU A 90 -15.92 -0.94 2.36
N MET A 91 -16.90 -1.80 2.67
CA MET A 91 -17.27 -2.10 4.06
C MET A 91 -16.15 -2.81 4.82
N LEU A 92 -15.46 -3.75 4.19
CA LEU A 92 -14.33 -4.44 4.80
C LEU A 92 -13.16 -3.51 5.05
N GLU A 93 -12.78 -2.72 4.04
CA GLU A 93 -11.72 -1.72 4.20
C GLU A 93 -12.06 -0.72 5.31
N GLN A 94 -13.34 -0.34 5.43
CA GLN A 94 -13.85 0.50 6.51
C GLN A 94 -13.69 -0.14 7.88
N ARG A 95 -14.20 -1.36 8.06
CA ARG A 95 -14.09 -2.06 9.34
C ARG A 95 -12.64 -2.17 9.79
N ILE A 96 -11.72 -2.43 8.86
CA ILE A 96 -10.28 -2.49 9.16
C ILE A 96 -9.75 -1.13 9.62
N GLN A 97 -10.05 -0.05 8.91
CA GLN A 97 -9.57 1.30 9.26
C GLN A 97 -10.07 1.79 10.64
N TYR A 98 -11.26 1.35 11.06
CA TYR A 98 -11.82 1.70 12.36
C TYR A 98 -11.32 0.82 13.51
N LEU A 99 -10.63 -0.28 13.23
CA LEU A 99 -10.09 -1.16 14.27
C LEU A 99 -8.59 -0.86 14.46
N PRO A 100 -8.17 -0.30 15.62
CA PRO A 100 -6.81 0.18 15.80
C PRO A 100 -5.75 -0.93 15.80
N GLN A 101 -6.16 -2.16 16.05
CA GLN A 101 -5.31 -3.34 15.92
C GLN A 101 -5.19 -3.82 14.48
N LEU A 102 -5.97 -3.32 13.53
CA LEU A 102 -5.87 -3.75 12.14
C LEU A 102 -5.15 -2.73 11.30
N ARG A 103 -4.10 -3.16 10.61
CA ARG A 103 -3.44 -2.38 9.58
C ARG A 103 -3.75 -3.01 8.23
N SER A 104 -4.62 -2.37 7.44
CA SER A 104 -4.75 -2.73 6.03
C SER A 104 -3.50 -2.28 5.30
N GLU A 105 -2.90 -3.19 4.53
CA GLU A 105 -1.91 -2.81 3.54
C GLU A 105 -2.63 -2.32 2.28
N ASN A 106 -2.86 -1.00 2.19
CA ASN A 106 -3.55 -0.37 1.05
C ASN A 106 -2.59 0.01 -0.09
N VAL A 107 -1.46 -0.68 -0.22
CA VAL A 107 -0.66 -0.52 -1.42
C VAL A 107 -1.39 -1.32 -2.49
N VAL A 108 -2.29 -0.68 -3.22
CA VAL A 108 -3.10 -1.26 -4.32
C VAL A 108 -2.21 -2.12 -5.24
N ASP A 109 -0.99 -1.67 -5.50
CA ASP A 109 -0.01 -2.42 -6.26
C ASP A 109 0.43 -3.70 -5.56
N ARG A 110 0.56 -3.74 -4.22
CA ARG A 110 0.90 -4.94 -3.42
C ARG A 110 -0.26 -5.92 -3.31
N VAL A 111 -1.49 -5.42 -3.22
CA VAL A 111 -2.67 -6.30 -3.32
C VAL A 111 -2.76 -6.95 -4.71
N ARG A 112 -2.55 -6.18 -5.80
CA ARG A 112 -2.40 -6.69 -7.17
C ARG A 112 -1.20 -7.66 -7.32
N ARG A 113 -0.14 -7.52 -6.52
CA ARG A 113 1.01 -8.46 -6.45
C ARG A 113 0.64 -9.83 -5.93
N PHE A 114 -0.22 -9.89 -4.89
CA PHE A 114 -0.70 -11.15 -4.33
C PHE A 114 -1.56 -11.93 -5.33
N TYR A 115 -2.40 -11.22 -6.09
CA TYR A 115 -3.15 -11.79 -7.21
C TYR A 115 -2.28 -12.46 -8.25
N GLY A 116 -1.02 -12.05 -8.36
CA GLY A 116 -0.13 -12.70 -9.29
C GLY A 116 0.26 -14.09 -8.85
N ARG A 117 0.79 -14.17 -7.62
CA ARG A 117 1.26 -15.42 -7.02
C ARG A 117 0.13 -16.43 -6.74
N LEU A 118 -1.11 -15.97 -6.64
CA LEU A 118 -2.30 -16.81 -6.53
C LEU A 118 -2.83 -17.41 -7.85
N ARG A 119 -2.41 -16.94 -9.03
CA ARG A 119 -3.02 -17.36 -10.31
C ARG A 119 -2.71 -18.79 -10.77
N HIS A 120 -2.15 -19.63 -9.90
CA HIS A 120 -1.93 -21.03 -10.23
C HIS A 120 -3.25 -21.81 -10.12
N PRO A 121 -3.49 -22.85 -10.95
CA PRO A 121 -4.69 -23.72 -10.91
C PRO A 121 -5.04 -24.37 -9.56
N ASP A 122 -4.21 -24.19 -8.53
CA ASP A 122 -4.37 -24.77 -7.18
C ASP A 122 -5.12 -23.86 -6.19
N VAL A 123 -5.53 -22.64 -6.59
CA VAL A 123 -6.36 -21.78 -5.72
C VAL A 123 -7.81 -22.32 -5.69
N PRO A 124 -8.40 -22.55 -4.50
CA PRO A 124 -9.69 -23.21 -4.36
C PRO A 124 -10.81 -22.43 -5.05
N ARG A 125 -11.69 -23.15 -5.74
CA ARG A 125 -12.89 -22.58 -6.34
C ARG A 125 -14.01 -22.53 -5.31
N ALA A 126 -14.98 -21.64 -5.53
CA ALA A 126 -16.14 -21.49 -4.66
C ALA A 126 -17.03 -22.75 -4.57
N GLY A 127 -16.78 -23.75 -5.42
CA GLY A 127 -17.44 -25.06 -5.43
C GLY A 127 -16.68 -26.21 -4.76
N ASP A 128 -15.44 -26.00 -4.29
CA ASP A 128 -14.60 -27.08 -3.75
C ASP A 128 -14.99 -27.42 -2.30
N SER A 129 -15.94 -28.35 -2.14
CA SER A 129 -16.48 -28.78 -0.84
C SER A 129 -15.50 -29.62 0.01
N GLU A 130 -14.46 -30.20 -0.60
CA GLU A 130 -13.50 -31.08 0.09
C GLU A 130 -12.39 -30.35 0.87
N PHE A 131 -12.36 -29.02 0.85
CA PHE A 131 -11.15 -28.27 1.17
C PHE A 131 -11.07 -27.69 2.60
N VAL A 132 -12.17 -27.68 3.37
CA VAL A 132 -12.17 -27.17 4.76
C VAL A 132 -11.24 -28.03 5.63
N GLY A 133 -9.98 -27.59 5.80
CA GLY A 133 -8.98 -28.24 6.67
C GLY A 133 -7.66 -28.69 6.01
N ARG A 134 -7.41 -28.43 4.72
CA ARG A 134 -6.10 -28.75 4.08
C ARG A 134 -5.17 -27.53 4.04
N LYS A 135 -3.89 -27.74 4.37
CA LYS A 135 -2.82 -26.73 4.34
C LYS A 135 -2.39 -26.48 2.89
N GLN A 136 -2.55 -25.27 2.36
CA GLN A 136 -2.09 -24.92 1.00
C GLN A 136 -0.79 -24.12 1.05
N ALA A 137 0.29 -24.72 0.54
CA ALA A 137 1.66 -24.19 0.63
C ALA A 137 1.82 -22.78 0.03
N ARG A 138 1.03 -22.41 -0.99
CA ARG A 138 1.19 -21.15 -1.74
C ARG A 138 0.40 -19.96 -1.18
N LEU A 139 -0.74 -20.19 -0.51
CA LEU A 139 -1.40 -19.16 0.31
C LEU A 139 -0.48 -18.74 1.47
N ASP A 140 0.17 -19.72 2.11
CA ASP A 140 1.14 -19.49 3.17
C ASP A 140 2.34 -18.68 2.68
N GLU A 141 2.83 -18.89 1.45
CA GLU A 141 3.91 -18.10 0.85
C GLU A 141 3.50 -16.65 0.59
N GLY A 142 2.30 -16.43 0.05
CA GLY A 142 1.74 -15.09 -0.08
C GLY A 142 1.62 -14.40 1.28
N LEU A 143 1.03 -15.05 2.28
CA LEU A 143 0.89 -14.49 3.62
C LEU A 143 2.23 -14.19 4.31
N LYS A 144 3.20 -15.10 4.17
CA LYS A 144 4.59 -14.92 4.60
C LYS A 144 5.28 -13.76 3.92
N THR A 145 5.02 -13.55 2.64
CA THR A 145 5.60 -12.46 1.85
C THR A 145 5.16 -11.11 2.41
N PHE A 146 3.89 -11.00 2.78
CA PHE A 146 3.34 -9.74 3.28
C PHE A 146 3.59 -9.58 4.78
N GLY A 147 4.13 -10.60 5.47
CA GLY A 147 4.11 -10.64 6.94
C GLY A 147 2.70 -10.45 7.49
N ALA A 148 1.70 -10.87 6.72
CA ALA A 148 0.29 -10.63 7.02
C ALA A 148 -0.17 -11.63 8.07
N ASP A 149 -0.89 -11.13 9.06
CA ASP A 149 -1.53 -11.95 10.08
C ASP A 149 -2.89 -12.48 9.60
N LEU A 150 -3.53 -11.82 8.63
CA LEU A 150 -4.82 -12.24 8.09
C LEU A 150 -4.96 -11.97 6.59
N LEU A 151 -5.75 -12.83 5.94
CA LEU A 151 -6.09 -12.74 4.52
C LEU A 151 -7.60 -12.79 4.30
N PHE A 152 -8.17 -11.68 3.84
CA PHE A 152 -9.57 -11.65 3.43
C PHE A 152 -9.67 -11.90 1.92
N VAL A 153 -10.26 -13.02 1.48
CA VAL A 153 -10.47 -13.33 0.05
C VAL A 153 -11.94 -13.18 -0.32
N VAL A 154 -12.29 -12.05 -0.89
CA VAL A 154 -13.66 -11.77 -1.28
C VAL A 154 -13.84 -12.12 -2.73
N SER A 155 -14.76 -13.04 -3.04
CA SER A 155 -15.10 -13.42 -4.41
C SER A 155 -16.49 -12.97 -4.83
N PHE A 156 -16.64 -12.64 -6.11
CA PHE A 156 -17.93 -12.28 -6.71
C PHE A 156 -18.13 -13.01 -8.02
N VAL A 157 -19.23 -13.74 -8.17
CA VAL A 157 -19.60 -14.42 -9.44
C VAL A 157 -20.91 -13.81 -9.93
N PRO A 158 -20.92 -13.11 -11.07
CA PRO A 158 -22.14 -12.51 -11.62
C PRO A 158 -23.26 -13.55 -11.81
N GLY A 159 -24.50 -13.18 -11.48
CA GLY A 159 -25.67 -14.04 -11.68
C GLY A 159 -25.77 -15.30 -10.81
N GLN A 160 -24.82 -15.52 -9.89
CA GLN A 160 -24.87 -16.57 -8.87
C GLN A 160 -25.06 -15.98 -7.47
N GLU A 161 -25.24 -16.83 -6.46
CA GLU A 161 -25.06 -16.40 -5.07
C GLU A 161 -23.65 -15.85 -4.91
N THR A 162 -23.52 -14.63 -4.38
CA THR A 162 -22.19 -14.08 -4.11
C THR A 162 -21.60 -14.83 -2.93
N ARG A 163 -20.46 -15.49 -3.15
CA ARG A 163 -19.76 -16.28 -2.12
C ARG A 163 -18.42 -15.62 -1.78
N GLY A 164 -18.14 -15.43 -0.49
CA GLY A 164 -16.81 -15.01 -0.06
C GLY A 164 -16.19 -15.98 0.93
N LEU A 165 -14.85 -15.95 1.02
CA LEU A 165 -14.03 -16.86 1.81
C LEU A 165 -12.96 -16.08 2.58
N VAL A 166 -12.90 -16.21 3.90
CA VAL A 166 -11.86 -15.52 4.69
C VAL A 166 -10.96 -16.52 5.35
N TYR A 167 -9.65 -16.33 5.15
CA TYR A 167 -8.62 -17.17 5.72
C TYR A 167 -7.93 -16.42 6.86
N ARG A 168 -7.91 -17.02 8.04
CA ARG A 168 -7.04 -16.55 9.11
C ARG A 168 -5.65 -17.12 8.89
N TYR A 169 -4.62 -16.31 9.01
CA TYR A 169 -3.26 -16.81 8.99
C TYR A 169 -2.70 -16.84 10.41
N SER A 170 -1.84 -17.82 10.68
CA SER A 170 -0.91 -17.71 11.79
C SER A 170 0.41 -18.32 11.38
N ALA A 171 1.51 -17.77 11.88
CA ALA A 171 2.85 -18.29 11.59
C ALA A 171 2.97 -19.79 11.94
N GLU A 172 2.28 -20.26 12.98
CA GLU A 172 2.32 -21.64 13.45
C GLU A 172 1.44 -22.58 12.61
N LYS A 173 0.21 -22.16 12.27
CA LYS A 173 -0.79 -23.04 11.64
C LYS A 173 -0.93 -22.86 10.14
N GLY A 174 -0.31 -21.83 9.55
CA GLY A 174 -0.59 -21.43 8.18
C GLY A 174 -1.96 -20.79 8.03
N ALA A 175 -2.47 -20.71 6.80
CA ALA A 175 -3.84 -20.32 6.51
C ALA A 175 -4.82 -21.37 7.07
N HIS A 176 -5.74 -20.95 7.93
CA HIS A 176 -6.70 -21.80 8.63
C HIS A 176 -8.04 -21.06 8.83
N SER A 177 -9.07 -21.82 9.20
CA SER A 177 -10.42 -21.32 9.53
C SER A 177 -11.09 -20.51 8.41
N PRO A 178 -11.47 -21.15 7.29
CA PRO A 178 -12.27 -20.49 6.27
C PRO A 178 -13.65 -20.14 6.84
N THR A 179 -13.94 -18.85 7.05
CA THR A 179 -15.32 -18.40 7.20
C THR A 179 -15.87 -18.18 5.80
N ALA A 180 -16.77 -19.07 5.37
CA ALA A 180 -17.52 -18.90 4.13
C ALA A 180 -18.82 -18.14 4.42
N TRP A 181 -19.20 -17.25 3.52
CA TRP A 181 -20.52 -16.61 3.56
C TRP A 181 -21.12 -16.57 2.16
N THR A 182 -22.44 -16.51 2.13
CA THR A 182 -23.22 -16.30 0.91
C THR A 182 -24.11 -15.08 1.09
N PHE A 183 -24.22 -14.28 0.03
CA PHE A 183 -25.33 -13.35 -0.18
C PHE A 183 -26.27 -14.00 -1.19
N GLY A 184 -27.58 -13.80 -1.03
CA GLY A 184 -28.53 -14.26 -2.03
C GLY A 184 -28.33 -13.53 -3.37
N LYS A 185 -29.19 -13.88 -4.33
CA LYS A 185 -29.04 -13.38 -5.69
C LYS A 185 -29.16 -11.84 -5.69
N PRO A 186 -28.18 -11.12 -6.24
CA PRO A 186 -28.30 -9.68 -6.47
C PRO A 186 -29.64 -9.32 -7.12
N GLY A 187 -30.31 -8.30 -6.59
CA GLY A 187 -31.61 -7.85 -7.10
C GLY A 187 -32.82 -8.71 -6.70
N SER A 188 -32.64 -9.80 -5.96
CA SER A 188 -33.77 -10.49 -5.31
C SER A 188 -34.21 -9.71 -4.07
N PRO A 189 -35.53 -9.58 -3.81
CA PRO A 189 -36.01 -8.96 -2.58
C PRO A 189 -35.70 -9.90 -1.41
N GLU A 190 -34.57 -9.68 -0.76
CA GLU A 190 -34.28 -10.32 0.51
C GLU A 190 -35.13 -9.70 1.63
N PRO A 191 -35.51 -10.49 2.66
CA PRO A 191 -36.23 -9.98 3.82
C PRO A 191 -35.40 -8.98 4.66
N GLU A 192 -34.07 -8.94 4.48
CA GLU A 192 -33.13 -8.01 5.13
C GLU A 192 -32.46 -7.11 4.08
N SER A 193 -32.12 -5.86 4.45
CA SER A 193 -31.41 -4.95 3.54
C SER A 193 -29.99 -5.47 3.25
N VAL A 194 -29.55 -5.42 1.98
CA VAL A 194 -28.20 -5.81 1.54
C VAL A 194 -27.11 -5.10 2.37
N ALA A 195 -27.32 -3.83 2.70
CA ALA A 195 -26.45 -3.05 3.58
C ALA A 195 -26.26 -3.70 4.96
N SER A 196 -27.34 -4.12 5.62
CA SER A 196 -27.28 -4.77 6.93
C SER A 196 -26.50 -6.08 6.87
N ARG A 197 -26.75 -6.89 5.84
CA ARG A 197 -26.06 -8.16 5.66
C ARG A 197 -24.57 -7.97 5.39
N LEU A 198 -24.21 -6.98 4.58
CA LEU A 198 -22.81 -6.63 4.33
C LEU A 198 -22.10 -6.15 5.60
N GLU A 199 -22.79 -5.36 6.44
CA GLU A 199 -22.24 -4.91 7.71
C GLU A 199 -22.05 -6.05 8.71
N GLU A 200 -22.99 -6.99 8.77
CA GLU A 200 -22.89 -8.21 9.58
C GLU A 200 -21.68 -9.04 9.14
N VAL A 201 -21.56 -9.31 7.83
CA VAL A 201 -20.44 -10.06 7.26
C VAL A 201 -19.12 -9.36 7.58
N ALA A 202 -18.99 -8.07 7.29
CA ALA A 202 -17.76 -7.34 7.57
C ALA A 202 -17.40 -7.33 9.08
N SER A 203 -18.41 -7.32 9.96
CA SER A 203 -18.22 -7.40 11.41
C SER A 203 -17.74 -8.79 11.84
N ALA A 204 -18.42 -9.85 11.40
CA ALA A 204 -18.04 -11.24 11.69
C ALA A 204 -16.63 -11.57 11.19
N LEU A 205 -16.24 -10.99 10.05
CA LEU A 205 -14.92 -11.14 9.48
C LEU A 205 -13.83 -10.47 10.32
N CYS A 206 -14.13 -9.36 10.97
CA CYS A 206 -13.21 -8.69 11.88
C CYS A 206 -13.32 -9.17 13.33
N GLU A 207 -14.31 -10.01 13.67
CA GLU A 207 -14.55 -10.48 15.03
C GLU A 207 -13.45 -11.45 15.48
N GLY A 208 -12.96 -11.31 16.72
CA GLY A 208 -11.92 -12.20 17.27
C GLY A 208 -10.59 -12.13 16.52
N VAL A 209 -10.36 -11.03 15.81
CA VAL A 209 -9.11 -10.70 15.16
C VAL A 209 -8.28 -9.81 16.09
N GLY A 210 -7.10 -10.31 16.49
CA GLY A 210 -6.29 -9.71 17.55
C GLY A 210 -6.77 -10.12 18.96
N GLU A 211 -6.02 -9.74 19.99
CA GLU A 211 -6.44 -9.98 21.38
C GLU A 211 -7.69 -9.13 21.71
N GLN A 212 -8.70 -9.76 22.32
CA GLN A 212 -9.99 -9.13 22.64
C GLN A 212 -9.80 -7.93 23.55
N ILE A 213 -9.95 -6.74 22.97
CA ILE A 213 -9.89 -5.49 23.72
C ILE A 213 -11.14 -4.68 23.37
N GLU A 214 -11.69 -3.98 24.37
CA GLU A 214 -12.81 -3.06 24.15
C GLU A 214 -12.34 -1.92 23.25
N HIS A 215 -12.77 -1.97 21.99
CA HIS A 215 -12.62 -0.88 21.03
C HIS A 215 -13.80 0.07 21.13
N ALA A 216 -13.61 1.32 20.70
CA ALA A 216 -14.75 2.16 20.37
C ALA A 216 -15.63 1.41 19.35
N PRO A 217 -16.96 1.41 19.54
CA PRO A 217 -17.85 0.73 18.62
C PRO A 217 -17.61 1.24 17.21
N VAL A 218 -17.31 0.32 16.30
CA VAL A 218 -17.07 0.69 14.91
C VAL A 218 -18.35 1.29 14.35
N PRO A 219 -18.32 2.54 13.85
CA PRO A 219 -19.51 3.21 13.36
C PRO A 219 -20.22 2.37 12.30
N ARG A 220 -21.55 2.52 12.25
CA ARG A 220 -22.33 2.02 11.13
C ARG A 220 -21.86 2.71 9.85
N LEU A 221 -21.70 1.95 8.77
CA LEU A 221 -21.13 2.44 7.53
C LEU A 221 -22.22 3.02 6.63
N VAL A 222 -23.34 2.31 6.46
CA VAL A 222 -24.50 2.82 5.70
C VAL A 222 -25.82 2.32 6.28
N ALA A 223 -26.82 3.21 6.32
CA ALA A 223 -28.11 2.91 6.94
C ALA A 223 -29.09 2.09 6.08
N SER A 224 -28.91 2.08 4.76
CA SER A 224 -29.85 1.45 3.81
C SER A 224 -29.18 1.09 2.48
N ASP A 225 -29.86 0.29 1.66
CA ASP A 225 -29.39 -0.12 0.33
C ASP A 225 -29.26 1.06 -0.64
N LYS A 226 -30.12 2.08 -0.50
CA LYS A 226 -30.00 3.32 -1.27
C LYS A 226 -28.72 4.09 -0.92
N ALA A 227 -28.41 4.17 0.36
CA ALA A 227 -27.16 4.77 0.83
C ALA A 227 -25.95 3.96 0.35
N LEU A 228 -26.00 2.63 0.42
CA LEU A 228 -24.95 1.77 -0.12
C LEU A 228 -24.70 2.01 -1.62
N LEU A 229 -25.77 2.08 -2.42
CA LEU A 229 -25.68 2.32 -3.86
C LEU A 229 -25.06 3.69 -4.18
N ALA A 230 -25.54 4.75 -3.52
CA ALA A 230 -24.99 6.11 -3.68
C ALA A 230 -23.50 6.15 -3.27
N PHE A 231 -23.14 5.45 -2.19
CA PHE A 231 -21.76 5.35 -1.72
C PHE A 231 -20.84 4.62 -2.72
N ALA A 232 -21.31 3.51 -3.31
CA ALA A 232 -20.56 2.79 -4.35
C ALA A 232 -20.38 3.67 -5.61
N ARG A 233 -21.43 4.38 -6.05
CA ARG A 233 -21.36 5.29 -7.21
C ARG A 233 -20.43 6.47 -6.97
N MET A 234 -20.51 7.10 -5.79
CA MET A 234 -19.60 8.16 -5.36
C MET A 234 -18.14 7.71 -5.46
N THR A 235 -17.83 6.51 -4.94
CA THR A 235 -16.47 5.97 -4.95
C THR A 235 -15.97 5.67 -6.36
N LEU A 236 -16.81 5.08 -7.21
CA LEU A 236 -16.49 4.82 -8.62
C LEU A 236 -16.26 6.12 -9.42
N ALA A 237 -17.07 7.15 -9.17
CA ALA A 237 -16.90 8.46 -9.79
C ALA A 237 -15.59 9.12 -9.34
N TYR A 238 -15.27 9.06 -8.05
CA TYR A 238 -14.01 9.59 -7.52
C TYR A 238 -12.79 8.87 -8.11
N LYS A 239 -12.79 7.53 -8.12
CA LYS A 239 -11.69 6.72 -8.68
C LYS A 239 -11.48 6.94 -10.18
N SER A 240 -12.53 7.30 -10.92
CA SER A 240 -12.43 7.63 -12.36
C SER A 240 -12.02 9.08 -12.64
N GLY A 241 -11.67 9.86 -11.60
CA GLY A 241 -11.28 11.27 -11.73
C GLY A 241 -12.47 12.22 -11.99
N ASN A 242 -13.71 11.76 -11.78
CA ASN A 242 -14.91 12.59 -11.92
C ASN A 242 -15.34 13.14 -10.55
N ALA A 243 -14.64 14.17 -10.06
CA ALA A 243 -14.90 14.77 -8.76
C ALA A 243 -16.32 15.37 -8.65
N ALA A 244 -16.82 16.00 -9.72
CA ALA A 244 -18.17 16.57 -9.76
C ALA A 244 -19.26 15.48 -9.66
N GLY A 245 -19.09 14.36 -10.37
CA GLY A 245 -19.99 13.20 -10.27
C GLY A 245 -19.98 12.58 -8.88
N ALA A 246 -18.79 12.47 -8.28
CA ALA A 246 -18.65 11.99 -6.90
C ALA A 246 -19.37 12.91 -5.90
N TRP A 247 -19.29 14.23 -6.09
CA TRP A 247 -20.00 15.20 -5.24
C TRP A 247 -21.52 15.05 -5.32
N ILE A 248 -22.07 14.85 -6.52
CA ILE A 248 -23.52 14.66 -6.70
C ILE A 248 -24.00 13.42 -5.94
N GLU A 249 -23.27 12.31 -6.06
CA GLU A 249 -23.59 11.06 -5.36
C GLU A 249 -23.38 11.18 -3.84
N TYR A 250 -22.41 11.98 -3.38
CA TYR A 250 -22.24 12.29 -1.95
C TYR A 250 -23.44 13.07 -1.39
N GLU A 251 -23.92 14.10 -2.09
CA GLU A 251 -25.11 14.85 -1.64
C GLU A 251 -26.34 13.94 -1.57
N GLU A 252 -26.49 13.01 -2.51
CA GLU A 252 -27.55 12.01 -2.46
C GLU A 252 -27.37 11.04 -1.27
N LEU A 253 -26.16 10.54 -1.05
CA LEU A 253 -25.83 9.72 0.12
C LEU A 253 -26.18 10.43 1.43
N ARG A 254 -25.82 11.71 1.57
CA ARG A 254 -26.09 12.51 2.78
C ARG A 254 -27.59 12.68 3.04
N ARG A 255 -28.42 12.75 2.00
CA ARG A 255 -29.90 12.80 2.15
C ARG A 255 -30.45 11.49 2.72
N HIS A 256 -29.87 10.35 2.33
CA HIS A 256 -30.30 9.03 2.80
C HIS A 256 -29.69 8.64 4.14
N ASP A 257 -28.44 9.01 4.39
CA ASP A 257 -27.72 8.72 5.63
C ASP A 257 -26.65 9.78 5.96
N PRO A 258 -27.02 10.83 6.71
CA PRO A 258 -26.07 11.87 7.13
C PRO A 258 -25.04 11.37 8.16
N ARG A 259 -25.16 10.13 8.67
CA ARG A 259 -24.27 9.54 9.67
C ARG A 259 -23.20 8.63 9.06
N CYS A 260 -23.18 8.44 7.74
CA CYS A 260 -22.18 7.66 7.05
C CYS A 260 -20.80 8.31 7.22
N GLY A 261 -20.01 7.85 8.20
CA GLY A 261 -18.73 8.45 8.56
C GLY A 261 -17.75 8.53 7.39
N ARG A 262 -17.73 7.51 6.52
CA ARG A 262 -16.85 7.52 5.35
C ARG A 262 -17.38 8.38 4.20
N ALA A 263 -18.67 8.71 4.15
CA ALA A 263 -19.17 9.74 3.23
C ALA A 263 -18.45 11.06 3.48
N ALA A 264 -18.24 11.42 4.76
CA ALA A 264 -17.50 12.62 5.12
C ALA A 264 -16.02 12.54 4.74
N HIS A 265 -15.39 11.37 4.90
CA HIS A 265 -14.03 11.16 4.37
C HIS A 265 -13.97 11.38 2.85
N TYR A 266 -14.81 10.71 2.07
CA TYR A 266 -14.81 10.92 0.62
C TYR A 266 -15.21 12.34 0.23
N ALA A 267 -16.11 13.00 0.95
CA ALA A 267 -16.42 14.41 0.72
C ALA A 267 -15.18 15.28 0.93
N MET A 268 -14.41 15.03 1.98
CA MET A 268 -13.12 15.70 2.19
C MET A 268 -12.19 15.48 0.99
N GLU A 269 -12.05 14.25 0.50
CA GLU A 269 -11.21 13.95 -0.68
C GLU A 269 -11.73 14.58 -1.97
N VAL A 270 -13.04 14.54 -2.21
CA VAL A 270 -13.70 15.16 -3.37
C VAL A 270 -13.47 16.67 -3.37
N PHE A 271 -13.59 17.33 -2.21
CA PHE A 271 -13.26 18.75 -2.11
C PHE A 271 -11.78 19.03 -2.40
N LEU A 272 -10.85 18.20 -1.91
CA LEU A 272 -9.44 18.36 -2.26
C LEU A 272 -9.17 18.16 -3.76
N ALA A 273 -9.84 17.20 -4.40
CA ALA A 273 -9.75 17.00 -5.85
C ALA A 273 -10.31 18.21 -6.61
N LEU A 274 -11.48 18.72 -6.21
CA LEU A 274 -12.05 19.94 -6.78
C LEU A 274 -11.13 21.15 -6.58
N ALA A 275 -10.43 21.24 -5.45
CA ALA A 275 -9.44 22.30 -5.23
C ALA A 275 -8.32 22.30 -6.28
N GLN A 276 -7.90 21.11 -6.73
CA GLN A 276 -6.86 20.94 -7.77
C GLN A 276 -7.35 21.31 -9.17
N GLU A 277 -8.66 21.22 -9.42
CA GLU A 277 -9.29 21.61 -10.69
C GLU A 277 -9.54 23.12 -10.80
N GLN A 278 -9.42 23.86 -9.69
CA GLN A 278 -9.73 25.29 -9.61
C GLN A 278 -8.46 26.13 -9.38
N SER A 279 -8.59 27.46 -9.45
CA SER A 279 -7.46 28.37 -9.21
C SER A 279 -7.84 29.55 -8.31
N GLY A 280 -6.83 30.17 -7.69
CA GLY A 280 -6.97 31.38 -6.88
C GLY A 280 -7.91 31.23 -5.69
N ALA A 281 -8.77 32.22 -5.48
CA ALA A 281 -9.68 32.28 -4.34
C ALA A 281 -10.74 31.16 -4.33
N GLU A 282 -11.06 30.58 -5.50
CA GLU A 282 -12.02 29.47 -5.58
C GLU A 282 -11.41 28.18 -5.03
N ALA A 283 -10.18 27.86 -5.43
CA ALA A 283 -9.43 26.71 -4.91
C ALA A 283 -9.28 26.73 -3.39
N ALA A 284 -9.04 27.92 -2.82
CA ALA A 284 -8.85 28.10 -1.37
C ALA A 284 -10.10 27.78 -0.52
N LYS A 285 -11.30 27.77 -1.10
CA LYS A 285 -12.55 27.48 -0.36
C LYS A 285 -12.70 25.99 -0.05
N TYR A 286 -12.24 25.12 -0.94
CA TYR A 286 -12.52 23.69 -0.85
C TYR A 286 -11.87 22.99 0.35
N PRO A 287 -10.62 23.30 0.76
CA PRO A 287 -10.07 22.77 2.00
C PRO A 287 -10.90 23.15 3.25
N LEU A 288 -11.49 24.35 3.29
CA LEU A 288 -12.37 24.78 4.38
C LEU A 288 -13.68 23.98 4.37
N LEU A 289 -14.24 23.74 3.18
CA LEU A 289 -15.43 22.87 3.02
C LEU A 289 -15.14 21.42 3.44
N ALA A 290 -13.95 20.91 3.14
CA ALA A 290 -13.49 19.60 3.62
C ALA A 290 -13.45 19.56 5.16
N VAL A 291 -12.81 20.53 5.81
CA VAL A 291 -12.79 20.58 7.29
C VAL A 291 -14.20 20.68 7.85
N LYS A 292 -15.08 21.48 7.24
CA LYS A 292 -16.48 21.60 7.65
C LYS A 292 -17.23 20.27 7.57
N ALA A 293 -17.09 19.53 6.47
CA ALA A 293 -17.69 18.20 6.30
C ALA A 293 -17.20 17.22 7.38
N GLY A 294 -15.90 17.20 7.67
CA GLY A 294 -15.33 16.39 8.76
C GLY A 294 -15.92 16.76 10.13
N ARG A 295 -16.04 18.06 10.44
CA ARG A 295 -16.63 18.52 11.70
C ARG A 295 -18.11 18.16 11.85
N GLU A 296 -18.89 18.29 10.78
CA GLU A 296 -20.29 17.91 10.78
C GLU A 296 -20.45 16.41 11.04
N ALA A 297 -19.62 15.57 10.43
CA ALA A 297 -19.62 14.13 10.67
C ALA A 297 -19.27 13.77 12.12
N LEU A 298 -18.26 14.42 12.71
CA LEU A 298 -17.85 14.16 14.10
C LEU A 298 -18.93 14.51 15.13
N LYS A 299 -19.95 15.33 14.80
CA LYS A 299 -21.13 15.52 15.67
C LYS A 299 -21.96 14.25 15.81
N HIS A 300 -21.93 13.38 14.79
CA HIS A 300 -22.67 12.13 14.77
C HIS A 300 -21.80 10.93 15.17
N VAL A 301 -20.50 10.98 14.87
CA VAL A 301 -19.54 9.91 15.16
C VAL A 301 -18.30 10.46 15.90
N PRO A 302 -18.44 10.94 17.14
CA PRO A 302 -17.36 11.63 17.86
C PRO A 302 -16.09 10.77 18.06
N ASN A 303 -16.24 9.45 18.18
CA ASN A 303 -15.15 8.48 18.31
C ASN A 303 -14.47 8.09 16.99
N ASP A 304 -14.88 8.67 15.87
CA ASP A 304 -14.30 8.34 14.58
C ASP A 304 -12.89 8.97 14.45
N THR A 305 -11.88 8.17 14.77
CA THR A 305 -10.48 8.57 14.75
C THR A 305 -9.98 8.82 13.33
N HIS A 306 -10.49 8.08 12.35
CA HIS A 306 -10.08 8.22 10.95
C HIS A 306 -10.58 9.55 10.36
N ILE A 307 -11.87 9.88 10.55
CA ILE A 307 -12.43 11.18 10.14
C ILE A 307 -11.70 12.30 10.89
N ARG A 308 -11.55 12.17 12.21
CA ARG A 308 -10.89 13.19 13.03
C ARG A 308 -9.46 13.43 12.56
N GLY A 309 -8.70 12.36 12.39
CA GLY A 309 -7.33 12.39 11.89
C GLY A 309 -7.22 13.01 10.51
N ARG A 310 -8.07 12.59 9.56
CA ARG A 310 -8.05 13.10 8.20
C ARG A 310 -8.45 14.58 8.12
N MET A 311 -9.49 14.98 8.83
CA MET A 311 -9.91 16.37 8.95
C MET A 311 -8.78 17.23 9.54
N CYS A 312 -8.14 16.76 10.62
CA CYS A 312 -7.01 17.46 11.24
C CYS A 312 -5.81 17.55 10.29
N TRP A 313 -5.51 16.48 9.55
CA TRP A 313 -4.48 16.49 8.52
C TRP A 313 -4.76 17.55 7.46
N ILE A 314 -6.00 17.64 6.98
CA ILE A 314 -6.39 18.66 5.99
C ILE A 314 -6.25 20.06 6.56
N ALA A 315 -6.71 20.27 7.81
CA ALA A 315 -6.57 21.54 8.50
C ALA A 315 -5.10 21.97 8.63
N ALA A 316 -4.18 21.04 8.93
CA ALA A 316 -2.76 21.32 8.99
C ALA A 316 -2.17 21.63 7.61
N MET A 317 -2.35 20.72 6.64
CA MET A 317 -1.63 20.75 5.36
C MET A 317 -2.19 21.75 4.36
N HIS A 318 -3.49 22.03 4.40
CA HIS A 318 -4.16 22.89 3.43
C HIS A 318 -4.70 24.19 4.04
N CYS A 319 -4.87 24.26 5.36
CA CYS A 319 -5.35 25.47 6.04
C CYS A 319 -4.32 26.10 7.00
N ASN A 320 -3.12 25.52 7.13
CA ASN A 320 -2.08 25.97 8.06
C ASN A 320 -2.55 26.07 9.52
N ARG A 321 -3.42 25.14 9.97
CA ARG A 321 -4.00 25.10 11.32
C ARG A 321 -3.39 23.98 12.17
N PHE A 322 -2.08 24.06 12.40
CA PHE A 322 -1.30 23.01 13.09
C PHE A 322 -1.73 22.78 14.55
N GLU A 323 -1.98 23.83 15.34
CA GLU A 323 -2.41 23.67 16.74
C GLU A 323 -3.75 22.92 16.86
N PHE A 324 -4.73 23.32 16.05
CA PHE A 324 -6.02 22.67 15.95
C PHE A 324 -5.86 21.20 15.58
N ALA A 325 -5.07 20.94 14.53
CA ALA A 325 -4.80 19.59 14.04
C ALA A 325 -4.16 18.70 15.12
N ARG A 326 -3.17 19.22 15.86
CA ARG A 326 -2.50 18.47 16.93
C ARG A 326 -3.44 18.11 18.05
N LYS A 327 -4.24 19.07 18.54
CA LYS A 327 -5.24 18.80 19.59
C LYS A 327 -6.25 17.74 19.14
N GLY A 328 -6.74 17.85 17.92
CA GLY A 328 -7.69 16.88 17.36
C GLY A 328 -7.08 15.49 17.13
N MET A 329 -5.84 15.39 16.67
CA MET A 329 -5.13 14.11 16.54
C MET A 329 -4.85 13.48 17.91
N LEU A 330 -4.48 14.27 18.94
CA LEU A 330 -4.37 13.74 20.30
C LEU A 330 -5.71 13.22 20.83
N GLN A 331 -6.82 13.87 20.51
CA GLN A 331 -8.16 13.33 20.82
C GLN A 331 -8.42 12.02 20.07
N ALA A 332 -8.03 11.90 18.80
CA ALA A 332 -8.14 10.64 18.06
C ALA A 332 -7.29 9.53 18.73
N LEU A 333 -6.07 9.85 19.15
CA LEU A 333 -5.18 8.93 19.86
C LEU A 333 -5.67 8.60 21.28
N LYS A 334 -6.51 9.40 21.92
CA LYS A 334 -7.21 8.98 23.16
C LYS A 334 -8.21 7.85 22.89
N VAL A 335 -8.92 7.94 21.77
CA VAL A 335 -9.89 6.91 21.37
C VAL A 335 -9.18 5.67 20.82
N GLN A 336 -8.06 5.84 20.10
CA GLN A 336 -7.27 4.73 19.56
C GLN A 336 -5.77 4.93 19.79
N PRO A 337 -5.26 4.56 20.98
CA PRO A 337 -3.90 4.91 21.38
C PRO A 337 -2.76 4.28 20.58
N ALA A 338 -3.03 3.19 19.87
CA ALA A 338 -2.05 2.49 19.02
C ALA A 338 -2.33 2.63 17.52
N ASN A 339 -3.20 3.57 17.11
CA ASN A 339 -3.48 3.77 15.69
C ASN A 339 -2.23 4.34 15.00
N ALA A 340 -1.54 3.49 14.26
CA ALA A 340 -0.31 3.81 13.54
C ALA A 340 -0.47 5.01 12.60
N ASN A 341 -1.55 5.06 11.82
CA ASN A 341 -1.80 6.16 10.89
C ASN A 341 -1.96 7.50 11.62
N GLU A 342 -2.67 7.51 12.75
CA GLU A 342 -2.85 8.73 13.55
C GLU A 342 -1.57 9.17 14.24
N ILE A 343 -0.73 8.22 14.67
CA ILE A 343 0.58 8.51 15.24
C ILE A 343 1.50 9.13 14.19
N GLU A 344 1.52 8.59 12.98
CA GLU A 344 2.31 9.14 11.87
C GLU A 344 1.83 10.53 11.46
N ARG A 345 0.50 10.71 11.29
CA ARG A 345 -0.10 12.03 11.02
C ARG A 345 0.26 13.03 12.10
N TYR A 346 0.13 12.63 13.37
CA TYR A 346 0.51 13.46 14.52
C TYR A 346 1.97 13.87 14.43
N LEU A 347 2.89 12.91 14.26
CA LEU A 347 4.34 13.16 14.15
C LEU A 347 4.76 14.00 12.94
N THR A 348 3.89 14.13 11.94
CA THR A 348 4.11 14.97 10.76
C THR A 348 3.64 16.41 10.99
N VAL A 349 2.55 16.61 11.73
CA VAL A 349 2.07 17.96 12.12
C VAL A 349 2.69 18.45 13.43
N TYR A 350 3.36 17.56 14.16
CA TYR A 350 4.11 17.85 15.38
C TYR A 350 5.33 18.68 15.05
N GLU A 351 5.51 19.78 15.80
CA GLU A 351 6.59 20.77 15.69
C GLU A 351 7.73 20.31 14.78
N THR A 352 7.67 20.75 13.52
CA THR A 352 8.58 20.31 12.44
C THR A 352 10.06 20.54 12.76
N ASP A 353 10.33 21.37 13.77
CA ASP A 353 11.67 21.90 14.07
C ASP A 353 12.30 21.26 15.33
N SER A 354 11.61 20.32 16.03
CA SER A 354 12.19 19.64 17.20
C SER A 354 12.17 18.12 17.08
N LEU A 355 13.16 17.57 16.35
CA LEU A 355 13.44 16.13 16.31
C LEU A 355 13.53 15.53 17.73
N ALA A 356 14.18 16.22 18.66
CA ALA A 356 14.35 15.75 20.04
C ALA A 356 13.01 15.49 20.73
N ARG A 357 12.05 16.42 20.63
CA ARG A 357 10.70 16.26 21.19
C ARG A 357 9.90 15.16 20.48
N GLN A 358 10.05 15.04 19.16
CA GLN A 358 9.41 13.94 18.42
C GLN A 358 9.93 12.58 18.88
N LEU A 359 11.24 12.44 19.08
CA LEU A 359 11.86 11.21 19.57
C LEU A 359 11.43 10.91 21.02
N GLU A 360 11.44 11.90 21.91
CA GLU A 360 10.95 11.78 23.28
C GLU A 360 9.49 11.33 23.30
N TRP A 361 8.63 11.96 22.50
CA TRP A 361 7.23 11.58 22.39
C TRP A 361 7.06 10.16 21.84
N ILE A 362 7.88 9.72 20.86
CA ILE A 362 7.84 8.34 20.38
C ILE A 362 8.20 7.37 21.51
N HIS A 363 9.24 7.65 22.28
CA HIS A 363 9.67 6.81 23.40
C HIS A 363 8.64 6.74 24.53
N GLU A 364 8.06 7.88 24.91
CA GLU A 364 7.14 7.95 26.05
C GLU A 364 5.71 7.54 25.67
N TYR A 365 5.24 7.96 24.50
CA TYR A 365 3.86 7.74 24.07
C TYR A 365 3.71 6.50 23.19
N ALA A 366 4.46 6.40 22.09
CA ALA A 366 4.20 5.40 21.04
C ALA A 366 4.80 4.03 21.39
N ALA A 367 6.03 4.00 21.91
CA ALA A 367 6.75 2.76 22.21
C ALA A 367 6.00 1.80 23.16
N PRO A 368 5.31 2.28 24.22
CA PRO A 368 4.52 1.40 25.07
C PRO A 368 3.25 0.86 24.41
N LYS A 369 2.81 1.44 23.29
CA LYS A 369 1.49 1.20 22.70
C LYS A 369 1.52 0.40 21.39
N ILE A 370 2.66 0.36 20.71
CA ILE A 370 2.78 -0.26 19.39
C ILE A 370 3.90 -1.30 19.42
N LYS A 371 3.71 -2.40 18.68
CA LYS A 371 4.64 -3.53 18.63
C LYS A 371 4.99 -3.88 17.18
N TYR A 372 5.72 -4.98 16.97
CA TYR A 372 6.05 -5.56 15.66
C TYR A 372 7.00 -4.73 14.79
N GLY A 373 8.00 -4.10 15.41
CA GLY A 373 9.04 -3.39 14.66
C GLY A 373 8.61 -1.99 14.19
N TRP A 374 7.38 -1.56 14.50
CA TRP A 374 6.87 -0.29 13.99
C TRP A 374 7.42 0.93 14.74
N VAL A 375 7.69 0.78 16.04
CA VAL A 375 8.37 1.83 16.83
C VAL A 375 9.79 2.00 16.31
N GLU A 376 10.45 0.88 16.03
CA GLU A 376 11.77 0.82 15.42
C GLU A 376 11.77 1.44 14.02
N LEU A 377 10.75 1.16 13.21
CA LEU A 377 10.54 1.77 11.90
C LEU A 377 10.38 3.30 12.02
N LEU A 378 9.54 3.78 12.94
CA LEU A 378 9.34 5.21 13.18
C LEU A 378 10.63 5.91 13.60
N LEU A 379 11.36 5.34 14.57
CA LEU A 379 12.62 5.90 15.05
C LEU A 379 13.66 5.88 13.94
N GLY A 380 13.76 4.78 13.19
CA GLY A 380 14.61 4.65 12.01
C GLY A 380 14.34 5.75 10.98
N HIS A 381 13.06 6.00 10.64
CA HIS A 381 12.66 7.09 9.75
C HIS A 381 13.03 8.47 10.29
N LYS A 382 12.82 8.73 11.58
CA LYS A 382 13.16 10.03 12.19
C LYS A 382 14.66 10.31 12.16
N TYR A 383 15.49 9.34 12.52
CA TYR A 383 16.94 9.47 12.43
C TYR A 383 17.42 9.59 10.98
N PHE A 384 16.90 8.76 10.08
CA PHE A 384 17.20 8.84 8.64
C PHE A 384 16.91 10.23 8.06
N ASN A 385 15.72 10.78 8.35
CA ASN A 385 15.31 12.10 7.86
C ASN A 385 16.12 13.25 8.48
N SER A 386 16.69 13.04 9.67
CA SER A 386 17.59 14.01 10.31
C SER A 386 19.03 13.98 9.79
N GLY A 387 19.40 12.96 9.00
CA GLY A 387 20.77 12.73 8.53
C GLY A 387 21.66 11.97 9.52
N ASP A 388 21.16 11.62 10.70
CA ASP A 388 21.83 10.70 11.63
C ASP A 388 21.64 9.25 11.18
N TYR A 389 22.34 8.88 10.11
CA TYR A 389 22.20 7.58 9.49
C TYR A 389 22.71 6.44 10.38
N ALA A 390 23.70 6.69 11.24
CA ALA A 390 24.23 5.69 12.16
C ALA A 390 23.13 5.20 13.12
N ARG A 391 22.44 6.11 13.80
CA ARG A 391 21.31 5.75 14.66
C ARG A 391 20.13 5.20 13.87
N GLY A 392 19.91 5.71 12.65
CA GLY A 392 18.88 5.18 11.76
C GLY A 392 19.08 3.69 11.49
N VAL A 393 20.30 3.28 11.11
CA VAL A 393 20.67 1.88 10.88
C VAL A 393 20.45 1.03 12.13
N GLU A 394 20.87 1.50 13.31
CA GLU A 394 20.64 0.77 14.58
C GLU A 394 19.16 0.48 14.83
N TRP A 395 18.28 1.46 14.60
CA TRP A 395 16.85 1.29 14.80
C TRP A 395 16.22 0.37 13.76
N TYR A 396 16.58 0.51 12.49
CA TYR A 396 16.10 -0.44 11.47
C TYR A 396 16.57 -1.87 11.76
N ALA A 397 17.81 -2.08 12.20
CA ALA A 397 18.32 -3.40 12.56
C ALA A 397 17.53 -4.04 13.72
N LYS A 398 17.15 -3.25 14.74
CA LYS A 398 16.23 -3.71 15.79
C LYS A 398 14.88 -4.10 15.21
N GLY A 399 14.33 -3.28 14.32
CA GLY A 399 13.06 -3.57 13.66
C GLY A 399 13.10 -4.85 12.82
N VAL A 400 14.16 -5.04 12.02
CA VAL A 400 14.40 -6.26 11.22
C VAL A 400 14.57 -7.49 12.13
N THR A 401 15.16 -7.34 13.32
CA THR A 401 15.22 -8.44 14.30
C THR A 401 13.82 -8.84 14.79
N VAL A 402 12.92 -7.88 14.97
CA VAL A 402 11.53 -8.12 15.37
C VAL A 402 10.71 -8.70 14.21
N ASN A 403 10.87 -8.17 13.00
CA ASN A 403 10.16 -8.60 11.81
C ASN A 403 11.07 -8.62 10.57
N PRO A 404 11.81 -9.73 10.33
CA PRO A 404 12.81 -9.78 9.26
C PRO A 404 12.21 -9.85 7.85
N ARG A 405 10.89 -10.03 7.74
CA ARG A 405 10.17 -10.07 6.45
C ARG A 405 9.33 -8.82 6.22
N ASP A 406 9.46 -7.80 7.06
CA ASP A 406 8.80 -6.54 6.82
C ASP A 406 9.53 -5.76 5.72
N PHE A 407 8.83 -5.51 4.63
CA PHE A 407 9.39 -4.79 3.49
C PHE A 407 9.84 -3.37 3.85
N GLU A 408 9.07 -2.64 4.65
CA GLU A 408 9.38 -1.23 4.99
C GLU A 408 10.65 -1.16 5.85
N LEU A 409 10.81 -2.09 6.78
CA LEU A 409 12.03 -2.22 7.57
C LEU A 409 13.25 -2.58 6.73
N GLN A 410 13.12 -3.52 5.79
CA GLN A 410 14.22 -3.93 4.91
C GLN A 410 14.64 -2.82 3.95
N VAL A 411 13.66 -2.12 3.35
CA VAL A 411 13.94 -0.93 2.54
C VAL A 411 14.56 0.18 3.37
N GLY A 412 14.03 0.47 4.56
CA GLY A 412 14.56 1.46 5.48
C GLY A 412 16.01 1.18 5.87
N ALA A 413 16.30 -0.07 6.27
CA ALA A 413 17.64 -0.55 6.59
C ALA A 413 18.60 -0.37 5.39
N GLY A 414 18.19 -0.82 4.21
CA GLY A 414 18.95 -0.72 2.98
C GLY A 414 19.31 0.71 2.58
N LEU A 415 18.30 1.59 2.54
CA LEU A 415 18.50 3.00 2.19
C LEU A 415 19.34 3.73 3.24
N CYS A 416 19.05 3.54 4.52
CA CYS A 416 19.79 4.17 5.60
C CYS A 416 21.25 3.70 5.63
N GLY A 417 21.47 2.39 5.48
CA GLY A 417 22.79 1.77 5.35
C GLY A 417 23.59 2.36 4.19
N PHE A 418 22.99 2.53 3.00
CA PHE A 418 23.65 3.19 1.86
C PHE A 418 24.14 4.60 2.20
N TYR A 419 23.30 5.43 2.82
CA TYR A 419 23.69 6.80 3.16
C TYR A 419 24.70 6.86 4.32
N TYR A 420 24.60 5.94 5.28
CA TYR A 420 25.59 5.78 6.34
C TYR A 420 26.96 5.39 5.76
N ALA A 421 27.00 4.38 4.90
CA ALA A 421 28.21 3.92 4.23
C ALA A 421 28.88 5.05 3.41
N ARG A 422 28.10 5.86 2.70
CA ARG A 422 28.61 7.06 2.02
C ARG A 422 29.18 8.11 2.97
N THR A 423 28.65 8.22 4.18
CA THR A 423 29.15 9.13 5.21
C THR A 423 30.50 8.64 5.71
N LEU A 424 30.61 7.35 6.04
CA LEU A 424 31.87 6.69 6.42
C LEU A 424 32.95 6.82 5.34
N ALA A 425 32.60 6.61 4.07
CA ALA A 425 33.54 6.74 2.95
C ALA A 425 34.08 8.17 2.81
N LYS A 426 33.23 9.19 3.02
CA LYS A 426 33.65 10.61 3.04
C LYS A 426 34.55 10.94 4.24
N GLU A 427 34.37 10.25 5.35
CA GLU A 427 35.23 10.33 6.54
C GLU A 427 36.52 9.51 6.40
N ASN A 428 36.76 8.90 5.22
CA ASN A 428 37.90 8.05 4.93
C ASN A 428 37.97 6.77 5.78
N ARG A 429 36.81 6.27 6.23
CA ARG A 429 36.66 5.00 6.98
C ARG A 429 36.24 3.88 6.03
N GLN A 430 37.16 3.48 5.16
CA GLN A 430 36.85 2.65 3.99
C GLN A 430 36.36 1.23 4.33
N ASP A 431 36.99 0.57 5.32
CA ASP A 431 36.59 -0.80 5.70
C ASP A 431 35.17 -0.82 6.29
N GLU A 432 34.87 0.14 7.18
CA GLU A 432 33.53 0.28 7.78
C GLU A 432 32.48 0.70 6.74
N ALA A 433 32.85 1.57 5.80
CA ALA A 433 31.97 1.92 4.68
C ALA A 433 31.63 0.68 3.85
N ARG A 434 32.61 -0.18 3.57
CA ARG A 434 32.41 -1.42 2.81
C ARG A 434 31.47 -2.38 3.54
N GLU A 435 31.63 -2.57 4.85
CA GLU A 435 30.71 -3.37 5.66
C GLU A 435 29.28 -2.79 5.61
N ALA A 436 29.14 -1.48 5.80
CA ALA A 436 27.83 -0.83 5.76
C ALA A 436 27.17 -0.89 4.37
N PHE A 437 27.95 -0.88 3.28
CA PHE A 437 27.41 -1.14 1.93
C PHE A 437 26.96 -2.59 1.78
N ALA A 438 27.70 -3.57 2.30
CA ALA A 438 27.30 -4.97 2.26
C ALA A 438 25.98 -5.20 3.00
N ASP A 439 25.83 -4.65 4.20
CA ASP A 439 24.58 -4.71 4.97
C ASP A 439 23.41 -4.05 4.22
N ALA A 440 23.66 -2.91 3.56
CA ALA A 440 22.66 -2.22 2.75
C ALA A 440 22.22 -3.07 1.54
N ILE A 441 23.16 -3.73 0.85
CA ILE A 441 22.91 -4.63 -0.26
C ILE A 441 22.05 -5.81 0.21
N ASP A 442 22.41 -6.44 1.33
CA ASP A 442 21.67 -7.58 1.88
C ASP A 442 20.23 -7.21 2.23
N ALA A 443 20.01 -6.05 2.88
CA ALA A 443 18.67 -5.58 3.22
C ALA A 443 17.83 -5.25 1.96
N LEU A 444 18.41 -4.57 0.96
CA LEU A 444 17.72 -4.27 -0.30
C LEU A 444 17.43 -5.54 -1.11
N ARG A 445 18.34 -6.52 -1.11
CA ARG A 445 18.13 -7.83 -1.74
C ARG A 445 16.97 -8.57 -1.09
N ILE A 446 16.90 -8.59 0.24
CA ILE A 446 15.76 -9.17 0.97
C ILE A 446 14.47 -8.42 0.61
N ALA A 447 14.50 -7.09 0.55
CA ALA A 447 13.34 -6.29 0.13
C ALA A 447 12.87 -6.66 -1.29
N ILE A 448 13.77 -6.83 -2.25
CA ILE A 448 13.48 -7.27 -3.62
C ILE A 448 12.86 -8.67 -3.63
N ARG A 449 13.38 -9.60 -2.81
CA ARG A 449 12.83 -10.96 -2.72
C ARG A 449 11.45 -11.00 -2.07
N ILE A 450 11.23 -10.17 -1.04
CA ILE A 450 9.91 -9.95 -0.44
C ILE A 450 8.98 -9.41 -1.52
N ASP A 451 9.34 -8.33 -2.19
CA ASP A 451 8.49 -7.65 -3.16
C ASP A 451 9.31 -7.22 -4.40
N PRO A 452 9.36 -8.08 -5.44
CA PRO A 452 10.13 -7.82 -6.65
C PRO A 452 9.41 -6.85 -7.62
N GLN A 453 8.37 -6.13 -7.20
CA GLN A 453 7.80 -5.08 -8.06
C GLN A 453 8.43 -3.73 -7.80
N GLU A 454 8.45 -2.95 -8.87
CA GLU A 454 9.02 -1.61 -9.03
C GLU A 454 8.70 -0.67 -7.88
N VAL A 455 9.53 -0.82 -6.87
CA VAL A 455 10.03 0.33 -6.18
C VAL A 455 11.31 0.67 -6.94
N ALA A 456 11.19 1.39 -8.08
CA ALA A 456 12.32 1.71 -8.96
C ALA A 456 13.51 2.30 -8.18
N TYR A 457 13.24 2.96 -7.05
CA TYR A 457 14.28 3.39 -6.14
C TYR A 457 14.98 2.23 -5.40
N VAL A 458 14.29 1.17 -4.94
CA VAL A 458 14.95 -0.01 -4.34
C VAL A 458 15.95 -0.61 -5.31
N TYR A 459 15.58 -0.76 -6.58
CA TYR A 459 16.51 -1.21 -7.62
C TYR A 459 17.66 -0.24 -7.86
N ASP A 460 17.39 1.06 -7.98
CA ASP A 460 18.42 2.10 -8.12
C ASP A 460 19.41 2.09 -6.94
N TYR A 461 18.92 2.03 -5.70
CA TYR A 461 19.76 2.00 -4.51
C TYR A 461 20.47 0.66 -4.34
N TYR A 462 19.87 -0.46 -4.73
CA TYR A 462 20.53 -1.76 -4.71
C TYR A 462 21.74 -1.75 -5.63
N VAL A 463 21.55 -1.33 -6.88
CA VAL A 463 22.63 -1.19 -7.86
C VAL A 463 23.67 -0.19 -7.36
N ARG A 464 23.27 1.00 -6.89
CA ARG A 464 24.22 2.02 -6.40
C ARG A 464 25.03 1.55 -5.20
N SER A 465 24.44 0.75 -4.32
CA SER A 465 25.14 0.18 -3.17
C SER A 465 26.17 -0.84 -3.64
N ALA A 466 25.76 -1.77 -4.51
CA ALA A 466 26.62 -2.82 -5.04
C ALA A 466 27.74 -2.32 -5.98
N THR A 467 27.58 -1.12 -6.54
CA THR A 467 28.47 -0.59 -7.58
C THR A 467 29.19 0.69 -7.16
N HIS A 468 29.14 1.04 -5.87
CA HIS A 468 29.78 2.25 -5.35
C HIS A 468 31.27 2.29 -5.66
N GLU A 469 31.96 1.16 -5.48
CA GLU A 469 33.33 0.96 -5.94
C GLU A 469 33.45 -0.41 -6.61
N PHE A 470 34.24 -0.46 -7.68
CA PHE A 470 34.45 -1.70 -8.44
C PHE A 470 34.99 -2.85 -7.57
N ALA A 471 35.85 -2.52 -6.60
CA ALA A 471 36.41 -3.49 -5.67
C ALA A 471 35.37 -4.10 -4.72
N TRP A 472 34.15 -3.55 -4.68
CA TRP A 472 33.07 -3.95 -3.78
C TRP A 472 31.95 -4.70 -4.47
N LEU A 473 32.11 -5.02 -5.76
CA LEU A 473 31.17 -5.89 -6.45
C LEU A 473 31.06 -7.25 -5.74
N PRO A 474 29.85 -7.85 -5.72
CA PRO A 474 29.69 -9.19 -5.16
C PRO A 474 30.64 -10.18 -5.84
N THR A 475 31.37 -10.94 -5.03
CA THR A 475 32.23 -12.03 -5.53
C THR A 475 31.46 -13.33 -5.73
N ASN A 476 30.28 -13.44 -5.11
CA ASN A 476 29.37 -14.56 -5.32
C ASN A 476 28.71 -14.42 -6.70
N PRO A 477 28.84 -15.44 -7.59
CA PRO A 477 28.23 -15.41 -8.92
C PRO A 477 26.72 -15.16 -8.90
N GLN A 478 25.99 -15.70 -7.92
CA GLN A 478 24.53 -15.55 -7.83
C GLN A 478 24.12 -14.12 -7.52
N ASP A 479 24.84 -13.46 -6.60
CA ASP A 479 24.59 -12.05 -6.24
C ASP A 479 24.92 -11.12 -7.41
N LEU A 480 25.94 -11.49 -8.19
CA LEU A 480 26.32 -10.77 -9.41
C LEU A 480 25.29 -10.94 -10.53
N GLU A 481 24.72 -12.15 -10.71
CA GLU A 481 23.60 -12.39 -11.62
C GLU A 481 22.37 -11.55 -11.22
N GLU A 482 22.00 -11.57 -9.95
CA GLU A 482 20.88 -10.76 -9.41
C GLU A 482 21.12 -9.26 -9.65
N LEU A 483 22.34 -8.76 -9.43
CA LEU A 483 22.72 -7.38 -9.75
C LEU A 483 22.53 -7.03 -11.24
N PHE A 484 23.00 -7.89 -12.15
CA PHE A 484 22.83 -7.65 -13.58
C PHE A 484 21.37 -7.75 -14.02
N LEU A 485 20.59 -8.66 -13.45
CA LEU A 485 19.16 -8.76 -13.70
C LEU A 485 18.44 -7.47 -13.26
N VAL A 486 18.67 -6.99 -12.03
CA VAL A 486 18.07 -5.74 -11.54
C VAL A 486 18.44 -4.55 -12.43
N GLN A 487 19.72 -4.41 -12.81
CA GLN A 487 20.12 -3.34 -13.71
C GLN A 487 19.47 -3.46 -15.10
N THR A 488 19.30 -4.68 -15.59
CA THR A 488 18.61 -4.93 -16.87
C THR A 488 17.17 -4.46 -16.79
N VAL A 489 16.45 -4.74 -15.71
CA VAL A 489 15.09 -4.25 -15.51
C VAL A 489 15.05 -2.73 -15.52
N MET A 490 15.97 -2.08 -14.80
CA MET A 490 16.00 -0.62 -14.67
C MET A 490 16.34 0.08 -16.00
N THR A 491 17.40 -0.36 -16.68
CA THR A 491 18.02 0.42 -17.76
C THR A 491 18.36 -0.40 -18.98
N GLY A 492 18.01 -1.69 -19.02
CA GLY A 492 18.36 -2.57 -20.14
C GLY A 492 19.86 -2.84 -20.26
N LEU A 493 20.60 -2.71 -19.15
CA LEU A 493 22.07 -2.67 -19.14
C LEU A 493 22.63 -1.56 -20.04
N GLU A 494 21.87 -0.51 -20.31
CA GLU A 494 22.45 0.71 -20.84
C GLU A 494 23.13 1.48 -19.71
N SER A 495 24.20 2.19 -20.07
CA SER A 495 24.78 3.21 -19.19
C SER A 495 23.73 4.29 -18.97
N SER A 496 23.07 4.24 -17.82
CA SER A 496 22.25 5.30 -17.28
C SER A 496 22.93 5.99 -16.11
N SER A 497 24.17 5.57 -15.80
CA SER A 497 24.76 5.82 -14.50
C SER A 497 25.22 7.27 -14.39
N ARG A 498 25.00 7.83 -13.21
CA ARG A 498 25.65 9.08 -12.77
C ARG A 498 27.07 8.80 -12.21
N THR A 499 27.62 7.60 -12.42
CA THR A 499 28.86 7.13 -11.77
C THR A 499 29.76 6.41 -12.78
N TRP A 500 30.84 7.08 -13.19
CA TRP A 500 31.83 6.61 -14.18
C TRP A 500 32.40 5.18 -13.94
N GLN A 501 32.33 4.65 -12.71
CA GLN A 501 32.77 3.29 -12.39
C GLN A 501 31.84 2.22 -12.98
N TRP A 502 30.53 2.46 -13.00
CA TRP A 502 29.57 1.57 -13.65
C TRP A 502 29.82 1.55 -15.15
N ASP A 503 30.04 2.72 -15.76
CA ASP A 503 30.34 2.82 -17.20
C ASP A 503 31.61 2.06 -17.58
N ARG A 504 32.61 1.99 -16.67
CA ARG A 504 33.83 1.20 -16.87
C ARG A 504 33.58 -0.31 -16.74
N LEU A 505 32.82 -0.76 -15.74
CA LEU A 505 32.38 -2.16 -15.61
C LEU A 505 31.61 -2.60 -16.86
N VAL A 506 30.71 -1.72 -17.32
CA VAL A 506 29.83 -1.91 -18.45
C VAL A 506 30.63 -1.92 -19.76
N ALA A 507 31.52 -0.97 -20.03
CA ALA A 507 32.28 -0.92 -21.28
C ALA A 507 33.12 -2.18 -21.57
N ASP A 508 33.76 -2.78 -20.56
CA ASP A 508 34.68 -3.91 -20.75
C ASP A 508 33.96 -5.28 -20.76
N ILE A 509 32.77 -5.37 -20.15
CA ILE A 509 32.11 -6.65 -19.85
C ILE A 509 30.74 -6.79 -20.56
N LEU A 510 30.14 -5.68 -21.00
CA LEU A 510 28.79 -5.60 -21.58
C LEU A 510 28.50 -6.61 -22.68
N PRO A 511 29.33 -6.77 -23.72
CA PRO A 511 28.94 -7.60 -24.85
C PRO A 511 28.79 -9.07 -24.45
N THR A 512 29.69 -9.55 -23.59
CA THR A 512 29.70 -10.93 -23.08
C THR A 512 28.58 -11.13 -22.07
N GLN A 513 28.41 -10.21 -21.11
CA GLN A 513 27.34 -10.32 -20.10
C GLN A 513 25.95 -10.11 -20.70
N LYS A 514 25.76 -9.21 -21.68
CA LYS A 514 24.48 -9.09 -22.39
C LYS A 514 24.12 -10.36 -23.14
N ARG A 515 25.11 -11.09 -23.69
CA ARG A 515 24.86 -12.37 -24.34
C ARG A 515 24.48 -13.44 -23.32
N LEU A 516 25.31 -13.63 -22.29
CA LEU A 516 25.05 -14.59 -21.22
C LEU A 516 23.70 -14.34 -20.55
N LEU A 517 23.38 -13.08 -20.24
CA LEU A 517 22.12 -12.73 -19.61
C LEU A 517 20.93 -12.98 -20.52
N ARG A 518 21.03 -12.70 -21.83
CA ARG A 518 19.98 -13.05 -22.80
C ARG A 518 19.71 -14.56 -22.81
N ASP A 519 20.75 -15.37 -22.74
CA ASP A 519 20.61 -16.83 -22.68
C ASP A 519 19.98 -17.26 -21.34
N THR A 520 20.44 -16.68 -20.23
CA THR A 520 19.91 -16.95 -18.88
C THR A 520 18.42 -16.59 -18.75
N VAL A 521 17.99 -15.42 -19.22
CA VAL A 521 16.59 -14.99 -19.07
C VAL A 521 15.64 -15.73 -19.99
N LYS A 522 16.13 -16.26 -21.12
CA LYS A 522 15.35 -17.17 -21.99
C LYS A 522 15.10 -18.52 -21.33
N GLN A 523 15.96 -18.95 -20.41
CA GLN A 523 15.84 -20.17 -19.63
C GLN A 523 15.09 -19.98 -18.30
N ALA A 524 14.37 -18.86 -18.13
CA ALA A 524 13.61 -18.61 -16.91
C ALA A 524 12.55 -19.70 -16.68
N VAL A 525 12.60 -20.37 -15.53
CA VAL A 525 11.66 -21.42 -15.14
C VAL A 525 10.87 -21.03 -13.87
N PRO A 526 9.59 -21.43 -13.73
CA PRO A 526 8.74 -20.99 -12.61
C PRO A 526 9.28 -21.27 -11.20
N ASP A 527 10.09 -22.31 -11.02
CA ASP A 527 10.64 -22.71 -9.71
C ASP A 527 11.94 -21.95 -9.34
N ASP A 528 12.44 -21.07 -10.20
CA ASP A 528 13.60 -20.23 -9.93
C ASP A 528 13.22 -19.07 -8.98
N GLU A 529 14.00 -18.86 -7.91
CA GLU A 529 13.81 -17.74 -6.98
C GLU A 529 13.84 -16.37 -7.70
N LEU A 530 14.58 -16.26 -8.81
CA LEU A 530 14.70 -15.07 -9.63
C LEU A 530 13.79 -15.08 -10.86
N TYR A 531 12.88 -16.06 -11.00
CA TYR A 531 12.04 -16.24 -12.19
C TYR A 531 11.38 -14.94 -12.65
N ILE A 532 10.72 -14.24 -11.74
CA ILE A 532 10.04 -12.98 -12.04
C ILE A 532 11.00 -11.89 -12.50
N LEU A 533 12.16 -11.78 -11.85
CA LEU A 533 13.18 -10.80 -12.22
C LEU A 533 13.78 -11.12 -13.59
N LYS A 534 13.98 -12.41 -13.90
CA LYS A 534 14.41 -12.89 -15.22
C LYS A 534 13.39 -12.57 -16.31
N LEU A 535 12.09 -12.78 -16.05
CA LEU A 535 11.04 -12.38 -17.00
C LEU A 535 11.02 -10.87 -17.25
N LEU A 536 11.20 -10.04 -16.21
CA LEU A 536 11.28 -8.59 -16.39
C LEU A 536 12.51 -8.16 -17.20
N ALA A 537 13.65 -8.76 -16.91
CA ALA A 537 14.88 -8.53 -17.67
C ALA A 537 14.72 -8.97 -19.13
N ARG A 538 14.08 -10.13 -19.39
CA ARG A 538 13.74 -10.61 -20.73
C ARG A 538 12.83 -9.62 -21.46
N LEU A 539 11.75 -9.17 -20.82
CA LEU A 539 10.81 -8.21 -21.40
C LEU A 539 11.51 -6.92 -21.81
N ARG A 540 12.38 -6.41 -20.94
CA ARG A 540 13.15 -5.19 -21.21
C ARG A 540 14.12 -5.38 -22.38
N LEU A 541 14.87 -6.48 -22.41
CA LEU A 541 15.81 -6.80 -23.49
C LEU A 541 15.09 -7.00 -24.83
N ALA A 542 14.00 -7.78 -24.85
CA ALA A 542 13.18 -8.00 -26.03
C ALA A 542 12.62 -6.68 -26.59
N GLY A 543 12.15 -5.80 -25.69
CA GLY A 543 11.69 -4.46 -26.05
C GLY A 543 12.78 -3.59 -26.68
N MET A 544 14.01 -3.65 -26.19
CA MET A 544 15.15 -2.94 -26.78
C MET A 544 15.56 -3.50 -28.14
N ASP A 545 15.55 -4.84 -28.26
CA ASP A 545 15.88 -5.55 -29.49
C ASP A 545 14.75 -5.43 -30.53
N ARG A 546 13.58 -4.87 -30.13
CA ARG A 546 12.34 -4.80 -30.92
C ARG A 546 11.85 -6.18 -31.37
N ASP A 547 12.14 -7.19 -30.57
CA ASP A 547 11.70 -8.57 -30.77
C ASP A 547 10.26 -8.70 -30.28
N THR A 548 9.32 -8.45 -31.19
CA THR A 548 7.88 -8.41 -30.88
C THR A 548 7.39 -9.77 -30.38
N ASP A 549 7.90 -10.87 -30.95
CA ASP A 549 7.48 -12.21 -30.59
C ASP A 549 7.95 -12.56 -29.17
N ASP A 550 9.19 -12.22 -28.84
CA ASP A 550 9.72 -12.43 -27.49
C ASP A 550 9.06 -11.51 -26.46
N VAL A 551 8.68 -10.28 -26.83
CA VAL A 551 7.84 -9.40 -26.00
C VAL A 551 6.49 -10.05 -25.71
N ILE A 552 5.77 -10.51 -26.74
CA ILE A 552 4.44 -11.13 -26.59
C ILE A 552 4.54 -12.39 -25.73
N HIS A 553 5.50 -13.27 -26.04
CA HIS A 553 5.70 -14.51 -25.29
C HIS A 553 6.08 -14.22 -23.82
N THR A 554 6.95 -13.25 -23.57
CA THR A 554 7.34 -12.87 -22.21
C THR A 554 6.18 -12.22 -21.45
N LEU A 555 5.38 -11.37 -22.10
CA LEU A 555 4.15 -10.83 -21.52
C LEU A 555 3.14 -11.93 -21.22
N TRP A 556 3.07 -12.97 -22.05
CA TRP A 556 2.26 -14.14 -21.79
C TRP A 556 2.78 -14.93 -20.57
N LEU A 557 4.08 -15.18 -20.45
CA LEU A 557 4.68 -15.83 -19.27
C LEU A 557 4.45 -15.02 -17.99
N ILE A 558 4.67 -13.70 -18.06
CA ILE A 558 4.34 -12.77 -16.97
C ILE A 558 2.83 -12.83 -16.72
N LYS A 559 2.01 -12.94 -17.77
CA LYS A 559 0.55 -13.13 -17.67
C LYS A 559 0.20 -14.34 -16.81
N GLN A 560 0.79 -15.49 -17.11
CA GLN A 560 0.59 -16.77 -16.42
C GLN A 560 1.13 -16.78 -14.98
N SER A 561 2.26 -16.13 -14.73
CA SER A 561 2.76 -15.92 -13.36
C SER A 561 1.86 -15.01 -12.52
N GLY A 562 0.88 -14.38 -13.17
CA GLY A 562 -0.02 -13.38 -12.63
C GLY A 562 0.63 -12.06 -12.19
N PHE A 563 1.94 -11.93 -12.36
CA PHE A 563 2.71 -10.75 -11.99
C PHE A 563 2.42 -9.56 -12.94
N ARG A 564 2.19 -8.35 -12.42
CA ARG A 564 1.71 -7.18 -13.20
C ARG A 564 2.40 -5.85 -12.80
N PRO A 565 3.71 -5.69 -12.99
CA PRO A 565 4.43 -4.46 -12.68
C PRO A 565 4.11 -3.33 -13.66
N SER A 566 4.57 -2.10 -13.39
CA SER A 566 4.30 -0.97 -14.29
C SER A 566 4.93 -1.18 -15.67
N LEU A 567 6.13 -1.76 -15.72
CA LEU A 567 6.75 -2.21 -16.97
C LEU A 567 5.82 -3.13 -17.77
N TYR A 568 5.13 -4.08 -17.13
CA TYR A 568 4.17 -4.94 -17.82
C TYR A 568 2.97 -4.14 -18.36
N ASN A 569 2.43 -3.20 -17.58
CA ASN A 569 1.30 -2.38 -18.00
C ASN A 569 1.64 -1.52 -19.21
N ASP A 570 2.83 -0.94 -19.26
CA ASP A 570 3.31 -0.13 -20.39
C ASP A 570 3.29 -0.94 -21.69
N TYR A 571 3.80 -2.17 -21.65
CA TYR A 571 3.81 -3.05 -22.81
C TYR A 571 2.41 -3.63 -23.13
N MET A 572 1.60 -3.97 -22.12
CA MET A 572 0.24 -4.46 -22.34
C MET A 572 -0.68 -3.45 -23.01
N ASN A 573 -0.48 -2.16 -22.76
CA ASN A 573 -1.20 -1.11 -23.48
C ASN A 573 -0.97 -1.19 -25.00
N SER A 574 0.18 -1.72 -25.42
CA SER A 574 0.56 -1.85 -26.84
C SER A 574 0.29 -3.24 -27.41
N PHE A 575 0.44 -4.31 -26.62
CA PHE A 575 0.40 -5.70 -27.09
C PHE A 575 -0.75 -6.53 -26.52
N GLY A 576 -1.59 -5.95 -25.65
CA GLY A 576 -2.56 -6.69 -24.85
C GLY A 576 -3.47 -7.59 -25.68
N GLU A 577 -4.11 -7.06 -26.73
CA GLU A 577 -5.01 -7.83 -27.59
C GLU A 577 -4.37 -9.08 -28.19
N VAL A 578 -3.08 -9.02 -28.53
CA VAL A 578 -2.33 -10.13 -29.10
C VAL A 578 -1.95 -11.13 -28.01
N VAL A 579 -1.48 -10.64 -26.86
CA VAL A 579 -1.14 -11.48 -25.69
C VAL A 579 -2.36 -12.27 -25.20
N HIS A 580 -3.57 -11.70 -25.24
CA HIS A 580 -4.80 -12.40 -24.85
C HIS A 580 -5.16 -13.58 -25.78
N LYS A 581 -4.70 -13.54 -27.04
CA LYS A 581 -4.96 -14.58 -28.05
C LYS A 581 -3.75 -15.49 -28.29
N TYR A 582 -2.67 -15.26 -27.56
CA TYR A 582 -1.42 -15.96 -27.77
C TYR A 582 -1.50 -17.37 -27.17
N GLU A 583 -1.38 -18.37 -28.03
CA GLU A 583 -1.24 -19.78 -27.69
C GLU A 583 0.19 -20.19 -28.03
N PRO A 584 1.06 -20.49 -27.04
CA PRO A 584 2.41 -20.94 -27.34
C PRO A 584 2.35 -22.28 -28.08
N GLU A 585 3.21 -22.46 -29.08
CA GLU A 585 3.40 -23.78 -29.67
C GLU A 585 3.85 -24.75 -28.57
N PRO A 586 3.28 -25.97 -28.51
CA PRO A 586 3.71 -26.97 -27.54
C PRO A 586 5.22 -27.20 -27.73
N PRO A 587 5.99 -27.39 -26.64
CA PRO A 587 7.40 -27.68 -26.76
C PRO A 587 7.56 -28.88 -27.70
N GLY A 588 8.30 -28.70 -28.79
CA GLY A 588 8.60 -29.78 -29.71
C GLY A 588 9.27 -30.92 -28.94
N ASP A 589 8.87 -32.15 -29.23
CA ASP A 589 9.54 -33.37 -28.72
C ASP A 589 10.94 -33.49 -29.37
N ASP A 590 11.87 -32.62 -29.00
CA ASP A 590 13.28 -32.66 -29.43
C ASP A 590 14.19 -33.34 -28.40
#